data_AF-A0A8J3IWE3-F1
#
_entry.id   AF-A0A8J3IWE3-F1
#
_cell.length_a   1.000
_cell.length_b   1.000
_cell.length_c   1.000
_cell.angle_alpha   90.00
_cell.angle_beta   90.00
_cell.angle_gamma   90.00
#
_symmetry.space_group_name_H-M   'P 1'
#
loop_
_entity.id
_entity.type
_entity.pdbx_description
1 polymer ?
#
loop_
_entity_poly.entity_id
_entity_poly.type
_entity_poly.pdbx_seq_one_letter_code
_entity_poly.pdbx_strand_id
1 'polypeptide(L)'
;MGLHWSDLKPLTPSTLREAPTLPGVYKIVDGDTQELLYVGETQNVKKRLTTHGKKDWQRQSPCFSLVTFQESIQKYQLHEMENDLLGGFYAQSQTMPRFQLIDHH
;
A
#
# COMPACT_ATOMS: atom_id res chain seq x y z
N MET A 1 -11.12 9.47 -7.04
CA MET A 1 -11.16 9.47 -5.56
C MET A 1 -10.01 10.32 -5.05
N GLY A 2 -10.30 11.50 -4.50
CA GLY A 2 -9.28 12.44 -4.00
C GLY A 2 -8.75 12.02 -2.64
N LEU A 3 -7.95 10.95 -2.58
CA LEU A 3 -7.27 10.56 -1.35
C LEU A 3 -6.00 11.39 -1.15
N HIS A 4 -5.82 11.89 0.07
CA HIS A 4 -4.62 12.63 0.47
C HIS A 4 -3.51 11.65 0.89
N TRP A 5 -2.81 11.13 -0.11
CA TRP A 5 -1.66 10.26 0.08
C TRP A 5 -0.54 10.99 0.83
N SER A 6 0.10 10.31 1.77
CA SER A 6 1.34 10.78 2.38
C SER A 6 2.46 10.86 1.35
N ASP A 7 3.53 11.57 1.68
CA ASP A 7 4.77 11.51 0.91
C ASP A 7 5.26 10.06 0.75
N LEU A 8 5.94 9.80 -0.37
CA LEU A 8 6.61 8.54 -0.60
C LEU A 8 7.80 8.41 0.36
N LYS A 9 7.82 7.32 1.12
CA LYS A 9 8.90 6.99 2.04
C LYS A 9 9.54 5.66 1.65
N PRO A 10 10.86 5.49 1.78
CA PRO A 10 11.51 4.20 1.59
C PRO A 10 10.90 3.12 2.49
N LEU A 11 10.76 1.89 2.02
CA LEU A 11 10.26 0.76 2.81
C LEU A 11 11.38 0.16 3.68
N THR A 12 11.94 0.97 4.58
CA THR A 12 13.09 0.61 5.42
C THR A 12 12.70 0.50 6.90
N PRO A 13 13.48 -0.19 7.75
CA PRO A 13 13.14 -0.34 9.17
C PRO A 13 12.97 0.98 9.94
N SER A 14 13.65 2.06 9.55
CA SER A 14 13.53 3.38 10.20
C SER A 14 12.17 4.02 9.92
N THR A 15 11.78 4.13 8.66
CA THR A 15 10.49 4.73 8.26
C THR A 15 9.30 3.89 8.74
N LEU A 16 9.44 2.56 8.78
CA LEU A 16 8.42 1.65 9.30
C LEU A 16 8.15 1.83 10.80
N ARG A 17 9.16 2.24 11.58
CA ARG A 17 8.97 2.53 13.02
C ARG A 17 8.08 3.75 13.26
N GLU A 18 8.13 4.71 12.34
CA GLU A 18 7.36 5.95 12.37
C GLU A 18 5.94 5.80 11.81
N ALA A 19 5.63 4.68 11.15
CA ALA A 19 4.30 4.45 10.60
C ALA A 19 3.22 4.43 11.70
N PRO A 20 2.04 5.02 11.46
CA PRO A 20 0.97 5.06 12.45
C PRO A 20 0.35 3.67 12.66
N THR A 21 -0.24 3.43 13.83
CA THR A 21 -0.98 2.19 14.14
C THR A 21 -2.46 2.24 13.76
N LEU A 22 -2.83 3.19 12.89
CA LEU A 22 -4.20 3.46 12.46
C LEU A 22 -4.63 2.54 11.29
N PRO A 23 -5.95 2.41 11.06
CA PRO A 23 -6.47 1.82 9.83
C PRO A 23 -6.16 2.70 8.62
N GLY A 24 -5.99 2.08 7.45
CA GLY A 24 -5.62 2.79 6.24
C GLY A 24 -5.48 1.92 5.00
N VAL A 25 -5.35 2.61 3.88
CA VAL A 25 -4.90 2.03 2.61
C VAL A 25 -3.47 2.50 2.33
N TYR A 26 -2.68 1.64 1.69
CA TYR A 26 -1.30 1.94 1.33
C TYR A 26 -1.00 1.43 -0.06
N LYS A 27 -0.03 2.07 -0.70
CA LYS A 27 0.57 1.63 -1.96
C LYS A 27 2.06 1.43 -1.77
N ILE A 28 2.59 0.42 -2.44
CA ILE A 28 4.02 0.16 -2.56
C ILE A 28 4.39 0.35 -4.00
N VAL A 29 5.42 1.15 -4.23
CA VAL A 29 5.92 1.50 -5.56
C VAL A 29 7.40 1.24 -5.63
N ASP A 30 7.90 1.09 -6.85
CA ASP A 30 9.32 1.15 -7.12
C ASP A 30 9.81 2.60 -6.97
N GLY A 31 10.86 2.83 -6.17
CA GLY A 31 11.37 4.16 -5.89
C GLY A 31 12.05 4.85 -7.07
N ASP A 32 12.54 4.08 -8.05
CA ASP A 32 13.28 4.59 -9.20
C ASP A 32 12.34 4.87 -10.38
N THR A 33 11.38 3.97 -10.62
CA THR A 33 10.47 4.03 -11.77
C THR A 33 9.07 4.55 -11.43
N GLN A 34 8.74 4.64 -10.13
CA GLN A 34 7.38 4.91 -9.63
C GLN A 34 6.33 3.89 -10.10
N GLU A 35 6.75 2.72 -10.57
CA GLU A 35 5.85 1.63 -10.93
C GLU A 35 5.06 1.17 -9.69
N LEU A 36 3.74 1.04 -9.81
CA LEU A 36 2.91 0.52 -8.74
C LEU A 36 3.11 -1.00 -8.59
N LEU A 37 3.69 -1.41 -7.46
CA LEU A 37 3.99 -2.80 -7.17
C LEU A 37 2.82 -3.50 -6.47
N TYR A 38 2.15 -2.79 -5.56
CA TYR A 38 1.09 -3.34 -4.73
C TYR A 38 0.20 -2.24 -4.12
N VAL A 39 -1.09 -2.54 -3.93
CA VAL A 39 -2.02 -1.75 -3.13
C VAL A 39 -2.65 -2.67 -2.09
N GLY A 40 -2.78 -2.18 -0.86
CA GLY A 40 -3.38 -2.95 0.21
C GLY A 40 -4.18 -2.11 1.19
N GLU A 41 -5.10 -2.78 1.88
CA GLU A 41 -5.79 -2.25 3.05
C GLU A 41 -5.31 -2.90 4.34
N THR A 42 -5.52 -2.21 5.46
CA THR A 42 -5.40 -2.83 6.78
C THR A 42 -6.01 -1.97 7.89
N GLN A 43 -6.39 -2.63 8.98
CA GLN A 43 -6.74 -1.98 10.24
C GLN A 43 -5.52 -1.50 11.05
N ASN A 44 -4.30 -1.89 10.68
CA ASN A 44 -3.07 -1.43 11.32
C ASN A 44 -1.93 -1.30 10.31
N VAL A 45 -1.72 -0.09 9.77
CA VAL A 45 -0.74 0.16 8.71
C VAL A 45 0.69 -0.15 9.13
N LYS A 46 1.10 0.19 10.35
CA LYS A 46 2.44 -0.14 10.87
C LYS A 46 2.72 -1.64 10.84
N LYS A 47 1.81 -2.46 11.34
CA LYS A 47 1.97 -3.93 11.38
C LYS A 47 2.10 -4.48 9.96
N ARG A 48 1.21 -4.05 9.06
CA ARG A 48 1.17 -4.57 7.69
C ARG A 48 2.39 -4.13 6.87
N LEU A 49 2.79 -2.87 6.96
CA LEU A 49 4.00 -2.37 6.30
C LEU A 49 5.26 -3.05 6.84
N THR A 50 5.32 -3.36 8.14
CA THR A 50 6.42 -4.13 8.72
C THR A 50 6.51 -5.55 8.14
N THR A 51 5.38 -6.20 7.89
CA THR A 51 5.35 -7.49 7.17
C THR A 51 5.86 -7.32 5.74
N HIS A 52 5.39 -6.31 5.03
CA HIS A 52 5.82 -6.03 3.65
C HIS A 52 7.29 -5.62 3.54
N GLY A 53 7.86 -4.95 4.54
CA GLY A 53 9.29 -4.62 4.58
C GLY A 53 10.21 -5.83 4.66
N LYS A 54 9.67 -7.03 4.95
CA LYS A 54 10.41 -8.30 4.92
C LYS A 54 10.21 -9.09 3.62
N LYS A 55 9.26 -8.67 2.77
CA LYS A 55 8.99 -9.33 1.48
C LYS A 55 10.08 -8.93 0.48
N ASP A 56 10.54 -9.89 -0.31
CA ASP A 56 11.37 -9.59 -1.47
C ASP A 56 10.50 -9.04 -2.60
N TRP A 57 10.66 -7.74 -2.87
CA TRP A 57 9.93 -7.03 -3.92
C TRP A 57 10.59 -7.16 -5.30
N GLN A 58 11.72 -7.87 -5.42
CA GLN A 58 12.53 -7.95 -6.64
C GLN A 58 12.91 -6.57 -7.23
N ARG A 59 12.89 -5.53 -6.39
CA ARG A 59 13.23 -4.14 -6.71
C ARG A 59 14.28 -3.64 -5.74
N GLN A 60 15.17 -2.77 -6.21
CA GLN A 60 16.29 -2.27 -5.40
C GLN A 60 15.83 -1.30 -4.30
N SER A 61 14.81 -0.50 -4.59
CA SER A 61 14.39 0.61 -3.73
C SER A 61 12.85 0.69 -3.57
N PRO A 62 12.17 -0.28 -2.95
CA PRO A 62 10.73 -0.18 -2.74
C PRO A 62 10.40 0.98 -1.79
N CYS A 63 9.39 1.78 -2.16
CA CYS A 63 8.86 2.90 -1.39
C CYS A 63 7.37 2.66 -1.10
N PHE A 64 6.84 3.31 -0.07
CA PHE A 64 5.42 3.27 0.26
C PHE A 64 4.84 4.66 0.46
N SER A 65 3.54 4.78 0.27
CA SER A 65 2.73 5.93 0.63
C SER A 65 1.39 5.43 1.17
N LEU A 66 0.82 6.15 2.12
CA LEU A 66 -0.37 5.69 2.85
C LEU A 66 -1.40 6.79 3.02
N VAL A 67 -2.63 6.37 3.30
CA VAL A 67 -3.74 7.20 3.73
C VAL A 67 -4.32 6.52 4.96
N THR A 68 -4.32 7.23 6.09
CA THR A 68 -4.88 6.72 7.35
C THR A 68 -6.23 7.35 7.63
N PHE A 69 -7.08 6.58 8.31
CA PHE A 69 -8.41 6.99 8.73
C PHE A 69 -8.57 6.89 10.25
N GLN A 70 -9.69 7.38 10.77
CA GLN A 70 -10.06 7.22 12.17
C GLN A 70 -10.31 5.74 12.50
N GLU A 71 -10.10 5.35 13.76
CA GLU A 71 -10.22 3.96 14.23
C GLU A 71 -11.62 3.34 14.02
N SER A 72 -12.65 4.17 13.84
CA SER A 72 -14.02 3.71 13.61
C SER A 72 -14.30 3.19 12.19
N ILE A 73 -13.37 3.36 11.23
CA ILE A 73 -13.58 2.92 9.85
C ILE A 73 -13.70 1.40 9.79
N GLN A 74 -14.75 0.94 9.13
CA GLN A 74 -15.03 -0.48 9.04
C GLN A 74 -14.15 -1.14 7.98
N LYS A 75 -13.77 -2.39 8.21
CA LYS A 75 -12.93 -3.15 7.29
C LYS A 75 -13.50 -3.22 5.87
N TYR A 76 -14.82 -3.38 5.73
CA TYR A 76 -15.43 -3.45 4.39
C TYR A 76 -15.23 -2.14 3.60
N GLN A 77 -15.25 -0.99 4.26
CA GLN A 77 -15.03 0.31 3.61
C GLN A 77 -13.60 0.42 3.09
N LEU A 78 -12.63 -0.04 3.87
CA LEU A 78 -11.23 -0.09 3.44
C LEU A 78 -11.04 -1.02 2.23
N HIS A 79 -11.73 -2.16 2.23
CA HIS A 79 -11.69 -3.11 1.12
C HIS A 79 -12.35 -2.56 -0.16
N GLU A 80 -13.46 -1.82 -0.04
CA GLU A 80 -14.04 -1.08 -1.16
C GLU A 80 -13.05 -0.05 -1.72
N MET A 81 -12.36 0.70 -0.87
CA MET A 81 -11.33 1.65 -1.31
C MET A 81 -10.15 0.96 -2.00
N GLU A 82 -9.68 -0.18 -1.51
CA GLU A 82 -8.64 -0.99 -2.17
C GLU A 82 -9.10 -1.43 -3.56
N ASN A 83 -10.32 -1.97 -3.68
CA ASN A 83 -10.88 -2.41 -4.96
C ASN A 83 -11.04 -1.24 -5.94
N ASP A 84 -11.49 -0.07 -5.48
CA ASP A 84 -11.60 1.13 -6.31
C ASP A 84 -10.24 1.62 -6.80
N LEU A 85 -9.21 1.56 -5.95
CA LEU A 85 -7.83 1.91 -6.31
C LEU A 85 -7.26 0.95 -7.37
N LEU A 86 -7.49 -0.35 -7.19
CA LEU A 86 -7.07 -1.37 -8.16
C LEU A 86 -7.83 -1.25 -9.48
N GLY A 87 -9.15 -1.04 -9.42
CA GLY A 87 -9.98 -0.80 -10.60
C GLY A 87 -9.54 0.45 -11.36
N GLY A 88 -9.25 1.54 -10.64
CA GLY A 88 -8.74 2.78 -11.21
C GLY A 88 -7.36 2.61 -11.86
N PHE A 89 -6.47 1.82 -11.26
CA PHE A 89 -5.19 1.48 -11.86
C PHE A 89 -5.38 0.65 -13.12
N TYR A 90 -6.14 -0.45 -13.05
CA TYR A 90 -6.38 -1.35 -14.18
C TYR A 90 -7.03 -0.64 -15.36
N ALA A 91 -7.98 0.27 -15.11
CA ALA A 91 -8.61 1.07 -16.17
C ALA A 91 -7.57 1.87 -16.99
N GLN A 92 -6.50 2.34 -16.33
CA GLN A 92 -5.45 3.14 -16.96
C GLN A 92 -4.34 2.28 -17.57
N SER A 93 -3.88 1.25 -16.84
CA SER A 93 -2.71 0.46 -17.20
C SER A 93 -3.04 -0.82 -17.98
N GLN A 94 -4.33 -1.21 -18.04
CA GLN A 94 -4.81 -2.49 -18.57
C GLN A 94 -4.12 -3.71 -17.94
N THR A 95 -3.55 -3.55 -16.75
CA THR A 95 -2.78 -4.56 -16.02
C THR A 95 -2.99 -4.42 -14.51
N MET A 96 -2.74 -5.49 -13.76
CA MET A 96 -2.75 -5.44 -12.29
C MET A 96 -1.35 -5.15 -11.74
N PRO A 97 -1.23 -4.54 -10.55
CA PRO A 97 0.07 -4.38 -9.91
C PRO A 97 0.77 -5.73 -9.77
N ARG A 98 2.07 -5.77 -10.08
CA ARG A 98 2.84 -7.01 -10.27
C ARG A 98 2.70 -8.00 -9.11
N PHE A 99 2.62 -7.51 -7.88
CA PHE A 99 2.57 -8.34 -6.68
C PHE A 99 1.17 -8.46 -6.08
N GLN A 100 0.12 -7.98 -6.75
CA GLN A 100 -1.24 -7.98 -6.21
C GLN A 100 -1.84 -9.38 -6.07
N LEU A 101 -1.53 -10.28 -7.00
CA LEU A 101 -2.11 -11.63 -7.07
C LEU A 101 -1.16 -12.72 -6.53
N ILE A 102 0.05 -12.34 -6.14
CA ILE A 102 1.08 -13.23 -5.63
C ILE A 102 0.98 -13.22 -4.10
N ASP A 103 -0.03 -13.89 -3.54
CA ASP A 103 -0.06 -14.58 -2.22
C ASP A 103 -1.51 -14.87 -1.75
N HIS A 104 -2.07 -15.99 -2.21
CA HIS A 104 -3.14 -16.74 -1.52
C HIS A 104 -2.68 -18.19 -1.34
N HIS A 105 -1.59 -18.43 -0.61
CA HIS A 105 -1.14 -19.77 -0.22
C HIS A 105 -0.88 -19.80 1.28
#